data_AF-G1PXX1-F1
#
_entry.id   AF-G1PXX1-F1
#
_cell.length_a   1.000
_cell.length_b   1.000
_cell.length_c   1.000
_cell.angle_alpha   90.00
_cell.angle_beta   90.00
_cell.angle_gamma   90.00
#
_symmetry.space_group_name_H-M   'P 1'
#
loop_
_entity.id
_entity.type
_entity.pdbx_description
1 polymer ?
#
loop_
_entity_poly.entity_id
_entity_poly.type
_entity_poly.pdbx_seq_one_letter_code
_entity_poly.pdbx_strand_id
1 'polypeptide(L)' 'LKARGFKWVLHTLSIDLNCMSSGDICDPNPCENGGICLSGLSEDSFTCECLDGFTDPNCSSVVEV' A
#
# COMPACT_ATOMS: atom_id res chain seq x y z
N LEU A 1 -10.06 -40.38 -1.63
CA LEU A 1 -9.16 -40.16 -0.48
C LEU A 1 -7.98 -39.30 -0.95
N LYS A 2 -8.06 -37.98 -0.74
CA LYS A 2 -7.03 -37.01 -1.19
C LYS A 2 -6.08 -36.75 -0.03
N ALA A 3 -4.87 -37.28 -0.10
CA ALA A 3 -3.74 -36.90 0.76
C ALA A 3 -2.51 -36.70 -0.15
N ARG A 4 -2.24 -35.44 -0.53
CA ARG A 4 -1.13 -34.59 -0.05
C ARG A 4 0.21 -34.89 -0.74
N GLY A 5 0.47 -34.10 -1.79
CA GLY A 5 1.80 -33.57 -2.12
C GLY A 5 2.68 -34.41 -3.02
N PHE A 6 2.75 -34.07 -4.31
CA PHE A 6 4.01 -34.09 -5.07
C PHE A 6 3.96 -33.01 -6.16
N LYS A 7 4.99 -32.17 -6.15
CA LYS A 7 5.11 -30.84 -6.75
C LYS A 7 5.76 -30.94 -8.12
N TRP A 8 5.00 -30.73 -9.21
CA TRP A 8 5.54 -30.67 -10.58
C TRP A 8 4.65 -29.89 -11.55
N VAL A 9 4.53 -28.56 -11.42
CA VAL A 9 4.23 -27.70 -12.59
C VAL A 9 4.96 -26.36 -12.43
N LEU A 10 6.18 -26.30 -12.96
CA LEU A 10 6.81 -25.07 -13.39
C LEU A 10 6.01 -24.52 -14.58
N HIS A 11 5.11 -23.56 -14.35
CA HIS A 11 4.61 -22.68 -15.41
C HIS A 11 4.26 -21.31 -14.81
N THR A 12 5.29 -20.44 -14.78
CA THR A 12 5.25 -19.01 -15.10
C THR A 12 3.92 -18.27 -14.89
N LEU A 13 3.78 -17.52 -13.78
CA LEU A 13 3.46 -16.08 -13.73
C LEU A 13 3.09 -15.73 -12.29
N SER A 14 3.83 -14.79 -11.70
CA SER A 14 3.33 -13.71 -10.84
C SER A 14 1.99 -13.95 -10.11
N ILE A 15 1.93 -14.92 -9.21
CA ILE A 15 0.84 -14.97 -8.24
C ILE A 15 1.35 -14.21 -7.05
N ASP A 16 1.09 -12.90 -7.15
CA ASP A 16 1.03 -11.92 -6.10
C ASP A 16 0.99 -12.59 -4.72
N LEU A 17 2.12 -12.47 -4.03
CA LEU A 17 2.32 -12.91 -2.67
C LEU A 17 1.33 -12.12 -1.81
N ASN A 18 0.13 -12.64 -1.61
CA ASN A 18 -0.85 -12.11 -0.66
C ASN A 18 -1.03 -10.57 -0.73
N CYS A 19 -1.77 -10.03 -1.72
CA CYS A 19 -2.41 -8.72 -1.58
C CYS A 19 -3.59 -8.74 -0.58
N MET A 20 -3.41 -9.42 0.55
CA MET A 20 -4.29 -9.33 1.72
C MET A 20 -3.40 -9.38 2.96
N SER A 21 -2.34 -8.57 2.97
CA SER A 21 -1.72 -8.15 4.22
C SER A 21 -2.74 -7.27 4.93
N SER A 22 -3.46 -7.84 5.89
CA SER A 22 -4.45 -7.13 6.70
C SER A 22 -3.78 -6.16 7.68
N GLY A 23 -3.02 -5.18 7.17
CA GLY A 23 -2.25 -4.26 7.99
C GLY A 23 -1.36 -3.24 7.27
N ASP A 24 -1.45 -3.09 5.94
CA ASP A 24 -0.81 -1.92 5.32
C ASP A 24 -1.68 -0.69 5.61
N ILE A 25 -1.21 0.20 6.49
CA ILE A 25 -1.87 1.47 6.82
C ILE A 25 -2.07 2.38 5.60
N CYS A 26 -1.36 2.07 4.51
CA CYS A 26 -1.45 2.72 3.22
C CYS A 26 -2.45 2.05 2.25
N ASP A 27 -3.20 1.01 2.65
CA ASP A 27 -4.23 0.37 1.82
C ASP A 27 -5.58 0.31 2.56
N PRO A 28 -6.60 1.07 2.10
CA PRO A 28 -6.56 1.98 0.95
C PRO A 28 -5.72 3.24 1.24
N ASN A 29 -5.10 3.81 0.21
CA ASN A 29 -4.21 4.98 0.34
C ASN A 29 -4.91 6.13 1.08
N PRO A 30 -4.46 6.51 2.30
CA PRO A 30 -5.06 7.59 3.07
C PRO A 30 -4.66 9.00 2.55
N CYS A 31 -3.70 9.08 1.63
CA CYS A 31 -3.24 10.33 1.05
C CYS A 31 -4.10 10.73 -0.16
N GLU A 32 -4.59 11.97 -0.15
CA GLU A 32 -5.42 12.55 -1.20
C GLU A 32 -4.56 13.18 -2.31
N ASN A 33 -5.20 13.62 -3.39
CA ASN A 33 -4.59 14.39 -4.48
C ASN A 33 -3.35 13.75 -5.14
N GLY A 34 -3.26 12.42 -5.11
CA GLY A 34 -2.11 11.68 -5.66
C GLY A 34 -0.88 11.67 -4.76
N GLY A 35 -1.04 11.98 -3.47
CA GLY A 35 0.02 11.83 -2.48
C GLY A 35 0.47 10.38 -2.30
N ILE A 36 1.76 10.21 -1.98
CA ILE A 36 2.37 8.91 -1.76
C ILE A 36 2.32 8.58 -0.27
N CYS A 37 1.66 7.48 0.10
CA CYS A 37 1.66 7.01 1.48
C CYS A 37 2.95 6.26 1.80
N LEU A 38 3.60 6.69 2.87
CA LEU A 38 4.79 6.07 3.45
C LEU A 38 4.41 5.53 4.83
N SER A 39 4.56 4.22 5.02
CA SER A 39 4.43 3.61 6.35
C SER A 39 5.44 4.21 7.31
N GLY A 40 4.97 4.67 8.46
CA GLY A 40 5.80 5.28 9.51
C GLY A 40 6.63 4.25 10.27
N LEU A 41 7.36 4.73 11.29
CA LEU A 41 8.19 3.87 12.16
C LEU A 41 7.37 2.96 13.08
N SER A 42 6.08 3.27 13.26
CA SER A 42 5.13 2.50 14.07
C SER A 42 4.12 1.82 13.16
N GLU A 43 3.64 0.63 13.54
CA GLU A 43 2.63 -0.12 12.77
C GLU A 43 1.32 0.67 12.55
N ASP A 44 1.00 1.65 13.40
CA ASP A 44 -0.18 2.51 13.29
C ASP A 44 0.12 3.94 12.78
N SER A 45 1.34 4.21 12.28
CA SER A 45 1.74 5.53 11.80
C SER A 45 1.94 5.52 10.30
N PHE A 46 1.48 6.58 9.62
CA PHE A 46 1.75 6.83 8.21
C PHE A 46 2.12 8.30 8.01
N THR A 47 2.82 8.58 6.92
CA THR A 47 3.15 9.93 6.46
C THR A 47 2.82 10.03 4.98
N CYS A 48 2.20 11.12 4.56
CA CYS A 48 1.96 11.40 3.15
C CYS A 48 3.06 12.30 2.58
N GLU A 49 3.66 11.90 1.47
CA GLU A 49 4.46 12.77 0.62
C GLU A 49 3.52 13.47 -0.37
N CYS A 50 3.35 14.78 -0.18
CA CYS A 50 2.46 15.59 -1.00
C CYS A 50 3.17 16.12 -2.26
N LEU A 51 2.41 16.17 -3.36
CA LEU A 51 2.86 16.84 -4.59
C LEU A 51 2.90 18.35 -4.39
N ASP A 52 3.70 19.03 -5.23
CA ASP A 52 3.79 20.49 -5.23
C ASP A 52 2.40 21.14 -5.33
N GLY A 53 2.15 22.11 -4.45
CA GLY A 53 0.86 22.79 -4.37
C GLY A 53 -0.18 22.09 -3.49
N PHE A 54 0.16 21.02 -2.77
CA PHE A 54 -0.69 20.40 -1.75
C PHE A 54 -0.04 20.42 -0.36
N THR A 55 -0.88 20.48 0.68
CA THR A 55 -0.50 20.52 2.08
C THR A 55 -1.50 19.71 2.93
N ASP A 56 -1.32 19.75 4.25
CA ASP A 56 -1.98 18.91 5.26
C ASP A 56 -1.43 17.48 5.35
N PRO A 57 -1.64 16.78 6.50
CA PRO A 57 -1.09 15.44 6.74
C PRO A 57 -1.50 14.37 5.73
N ASN A 58 -2.61 14.60 5.03
CA ASN A 58 -3.16 13.73 3.99
C ASN A 58 -3.14 14.39 2.61
N CYS A 59 -2.43 15.50 2.42
CA CYS A 59 -2.38 16.23 1.15
C CYS A 59 -3.74 16.73 0.66
N SER A 60 -4.72 16.95 1.54
CA SER A 60 -6.10 17.31 1.14
C SER A 60 -6.27 18.76 0.70
N SER A 61 -5.45 19.68 1.21
CA SER A 61 -5.58 21.10 0.91
C SER A 61 -4.60 21.52 -0.18
N VAL A 62 -5.05 22.42 -1.05
CA VAL A 62 -4.18 23.11 -2.01
C VAL A 62 -3.47 24.27 -1.31
N VAL A 63 -2.17 24.40 -1.55
CA VAL A 63 -1.40 25.58 -1.17
C VAL A 63 -1.69 26.65 -2.22
N GLU A 64 -2.63 27.53 -1.89
CA GLU A 64 -2.85 28.76 -2.66
C GLU A 64 -1.62 29.65 -2.51
N VAL A 65 -0.86 29.82 -3.59
CA VAL A 65 0.32 30.70 -3.68
C VAL A 65 -0.02 32.04 -4.33
#